data_AF-A0A7R9MNM5-F1
#
_entry.id   AF-A0A7R9MNM5-F1
#
_cell.length_a   1.000
_cell.length_b   1.000
_cell.length_c   1.000
_cell.angle_alpha   90.00
_cell.angle_beta   90.00
_cell.angle_gamma   90.00
#
_symmetry.space_group_name_H-M   'P 1'
#
loop_
_entity.id
_entity.type
_entity.pdbx_description
1 polymer ?
#
loop_
_entity_poly.entity_id
_entity_poly.type
_entity_poly.pdbx_seq_one_letter_code
_entity_poly.pdbx_strand_id
1 'polypeptide(L)'
;MAKCATGMCDNLLTCVLRAWDADKPLLYCPAMNVNMWSHPITQTHLNALQSFGYKQVGPIVKRLACGDTGMGAMAEVSAIVHEVKQVLQLLALI
;
A
#
# COMPACT_ATOMS: atom_id res chain seq x y z
N MET A 1 4.57 5.88 -2.86
CA MET A 1 3.13 6.13 -3.08
C MET A 1 2.90 7.19 -4.15
N ALA A 2 3.33 8.45 -3.95
CA ALA A 2 3.16 9.53 -4.94
C ALA A 2 3.59 9.14 -6.37
N LYS A 3 4.84 8.66 -6.52
CA LYS A 3 5.38 8.20 -7.82
C LYS A 3 4.49 7.15 -8.50
N CYS A 4 4.01 6.18 -7.73
CA CYS A 4 3.14 5.11 -8.22
C CYS A 4 1.78 5.66 -8.67
N ALA A 5 1.18 6.56 -7.89
CA ALA A 5 -0.12 7.16 -8.18
C ALA A 5 -0.08 8.05 -9.44
N THR A 6 1.07 8.67 -9.74
CA THR A 6 1.26 9.52 -10.92
C THR A 6 1.93 8.80 -12.10
N GLY A 7 2.17 7.49 -12.00
CA GLY A 7 2.77 6.69 -13.08
C GLY A 7 4.25 6.99 -13.36
N MET A 8 4.99 7.58 -12.42
CA MET A 8 6.40 7.89 -12.61
C MET A 8 7.27 6.63 -12.48
N CYS A 9 8.21 6.44 -13.42
CA CYS A 9 9.00 5.22 -13.58
C CYS A 9 10.50 5.53 -13.61
N ASP A 10 11.06 5.92 -12.46
CA ASP A 10 12.41 6.49 -12.37
C ASP A 10 13.38 5.65 -11.51
N ASN A 11 12.93 4.49 -11.05
CA ASN A 11 13.74 3.54 -10.28
C ASN A 11 13.18 2.12 -10.46
N LEU A 12 13.97 1.11 -10.06
CA LEU A 12 13.63 -0.31 -10.21
C LEU A 12 12.21 -0.65 -9.74
N LEU A 13 11.84 -0.26 -8.51
CA LEU A 13 10.53 -0.57 -7.94
C LEU A 13 9.39 0.04 -8.78
N THR A 14 9.51 1.31 -9.12
CA THR A 14 8.47 2.01 -9.91
C THR A 14 8.38 1.52 -11.35
N CYS A 15 9.49 1.12 -11.97
CA CYS A 15 9.49 0.52 -13.29
C CYS A 15 8.83 -0.87 -13.29
N VAL A 16 9.14 -1.71 -12.30
CA VAL A 16 8.49 -3.02 -12.12
C VAL A 16 6.99 -2.85 -11.92
N LEU A 17 6.58 -1.89 -11.06
CA LEU A 17 5.16 -1.61 -10.83
C LEU A 17 4.43 -1.14 -12.10
N ARG A 18 5.06 -0.30 -12.94
CA ARG A 18 4.44 0.18 -14.18
C ARG A 18 4.30 -0.90 -15.24
N ALA A 19 5.27 -1.81 -15.31
CA ALA A 19 5.26 -2.95 -16.21
C ALA A 19 4.50 -4.16 -15.63
N TRP A 20 3.89 -4.02 -14.44
CA TRP A 20 3.16 -5.09 -13.79
C TRP A 20 1.91 -5.44 -14.59
N ASP A 21 1.65 -6.74 -14.69
CA ASP A 21 0.44 -7.28 -15.29
C ASP A 21 -0.76 -6.93 -14.43
N ALA A 22 -1.71 -6.16 -14.99
CA ALA A 22 -2.87 -5.66 -14.26
C ALA A 22 -3.86 -6.77 -13.85
N ASP A 23 -3.78 -7.95 -14.49
CA ASP A 23 -4.60 -9.11 -14.11
C ASP A 23 -4.04 -9.83 -12.87
N LYS A 24 -2.81 -9.51 -12.46
CA LYS A 24 -2.19 -10.05 -11.26
C LYS A 24 -2.41 -9.13 -10.06
N PRO A 25 -2.71 -9.67 -8.87
CA PRO A 25 -2.93 -8.86 -7.69
C PRO A 25 -1.67 -8.09 -7.32
N LEU A 26 -1.88 -6.85 -6.89
CA LEU A 26 -0.83 -5.99 -6.36
C LEU A 26 -1.26 -5.47 -4.99
N LEU A 27 -0.45 -5.76 -3.98
CA LEU A 27 -0.69 -5.31 -2.60
C LEU A 27 0.33 -4.23 -2.24
N TYR A 28 -0.10 -3.24 -1.47
CA TYR A 28 0.79 -2.24 -0.88
C TYR A 28 0.47 -2.00 0.59
N CYS A 29 1.51 -1.75 1.39
CA CYS A 29 1.42 -1.59 2.84
C CYS A 29 1.93 -0.19 3.22
N PRO A 30 1.06 0.83 3.31
CA PRO A 30 1.49 2.18 3.69
C PRO A 30 2.13 2.21 5.07
N ALA A 31 3.21 2.98 5.20
CA ALA A 31 3.90 3.22 6.46
C ALA A 31 4.42 4.66 6.48
N MET A 32 3.86 5.51 7.33
CA MET A 32 4.23 6.92 7.43
C MET A 32 3.82 7.53 8.77
N ASN A 33 4.34 8.71 9.08
CA ASN A 33 3.92 9.48 10.27
C ASN A 33 2.43 9.91 10.18
N VAL A 34 1.78 10.16 11.33
CA VAL A 34 0.38 10.61 11.39
C VAL A 34 0.12 11.84 10.53
N ASN A 35 1.01 12.84 10.57
CA ASN A 35 0.84 14.07 9.79
C ASN A 35 0.93 13.80 8.29
N MET A 36 1.78 12.88 7.86
CA MET A 36 1.85 12.46 6.47
C MET A 36 0.58 11.71 6.06
N TRP A 37 0.06 10.84 6.95
CA TRP A 37 -1.16 10.08 6.67
C TRP A 37 -2.37 11.00 6.54
N SER A 38 -2.54 11.95 7.46
CA SER A 38 -3.63 12.92 7.48
C SER A 38 -3.52 13.99 6.39
N HIS A 39 -2.41 14.05 5.65
CA HIS A 39 -2.22 15.03 4.59
C HIS A 39 -3.16 14.74 3.41
N PRO A 40 -3.88 15.75 2.85
CA PRO A 40 -4.87 15.53 1.78
C PRO A 40 -4.28 14.86 0.52
N ILE A 41 -3.03 15.19 0.18
CA ILE A 41 -2.30 14.53 -0.94
C ILE A 41 -2.17 13.02 -0.75
N THR A 42 -2.04 12.53 0.50
CA THR A 42 -2.01 11.09 0.78
C THR A 42 -3.34 10.46 0.35
N GLN A 43 -4.47 11.07 0.71
CA GLN A 43 -5.78 10.60 0.29
C GLN A 43 -5.93 10.58 -1.24
N THR A 44 -5.45 11.61 -1.94
CA THR A 44 -5.45 11.64 -3.41
C THR A 44 -4.69 10.45 -4.00
N HIS A 45 -3.48 10.16 -3.48
CA HIS A 45 -2.70 9.03 -3.96
C HIS A 45 -3.33 7.68 -3.62
N LEU A 46 -3.93 7.54 -2.43
CA LEU A 46 -4.64 6.32 -2.04
C LEU A 46 -5.81 6.05 -2.99
N ASN A 47 -6.63 7.06 -3.26
CA ASN A 47 -7.75 6.93 -4.19
C ASN A 47 -7.29 6.53 -5.59
N ALA A 48 -6.18 7.12 -6.08
CA ALA A 48 -5.61 6.75 -7.38
C ALA A 48 -5.17 5.27 -7.41
N LEU A 49 -4.40 4.82 -6.41
CA LEU A 49 -3.95 3.42 -6.35
C LEU A 49 -5.12 2.44 -6.21
N GLN A 50 -6.14 2.78 -5.43
CA GLN A 50 -7.36 1.97 -5.31
C GLN A 50 -8.11 1.89 -6.65
N SER A 51 -8.17 2.99 -7.42
CA SER A 51 -8.78 2.99 -8.76
C SER A 51 -8.05 2.10 -9.77
N PHE A 52 -6.76 1.81 -9.54
CA PHE A 52 -5.98 0.86 -10.35
C PHE A 52 -6.20 -0.60 -9.94
N GLY A 53 -7.06 -0.86 -8.93
CA GLY A 53 -7.30 -2.21 -8.41
C GLY A 53 -6.25 -2.68 -7.40
N TYR A 54 -5.35 -1.81 -6.94
CA TYR A 54 -4.34 -2.20 -5.97
C TYR A 54 -4.94 -2.36 -4.58
N LYS A 55 -4.59 -3.45 -3.89
CA LYS A 55 -5.12 -3.78 -2.58
C LYS A 55 -4.23 -3.20 -1.48
N GLN A 56 -4.81 -2.33 -0.66
CA GLN A 56 -4.15 -1.76 0.50
C GLN A 56 -4.18 -2.73 1.69
N VAL A 57 -3.06 -2.87 2.41
CA VAL A 57 -3.00 -3.59 3.70
C VAL A 57 -2.54 -2.63 4.79
N GLY A 58 -3.40 -2.41 5.79
CA GLY A 58 -3.19 -1.34 6.78
C GLY A 58 -3.42 0.06 6.17
N PRO A 59 -2.82 1.14 6.73
CA PRO A 59 -2.02 1.17 7.95
C PRO A 59 -2.87 0.88 9.20
N ILE A 60 -2.22 0.81 10.37
CA ILE A 60 -2.86 0.61 11.68
C ILE A 60 -2.55 1.77 12.64
N VAL A 61 -3.36 1.91 13.68
CA VAL A 61 -3.12 2.89 14.74
C VAL A 61 -2.11 2.29 15.71
N LYS A 62 -0.98 2.95 15.89
CA LYS A 62 0.05 2.57 16.86
C LYS A 62 0.76 3.81 17.40
N ARG A 63 1.47 3.62 18.51
CA ARG A 63 2.48 4.58 18.95
C ARG A 63 3.65 4.55 17.97
N LEU A 64 3.94 5.67 17.35
CA LEU A 64 5.01 5.86 16.40
C LEU A 64 6.34 6.11 17.11
N ALA A 65 7.44 6.06 16.36
CA ALA A 65 8.78 6.30 16.88
C ALA A 65 8.96 7.69 17.53
N CYS A 66 8.17 8.70 17.12
CA CYS A 66 8.15 10.03 17.73
C CYS A 66 7.38 10.11 19.06
N GLY A 67 6.70 9.03 19.46
CA GLY A 67 5.89 8.97 20.69
C GLY A 67 4.40 9.24 20.49
N ASP A 68 4.01 9.78 19.33
CA ASP A 68 2.62 10.04 18.95
C ASP A 68 1.86 8.74 18.70
N THR A 69 0.61 8.65 19.15
CA THR A 69 -0.29 7.54 18.79
C THR A 69 -1.25 8.00 17.71
N GLY A 70 -1.23 7.34 16.57
CA GLY A 70 -2.16 7.66 15.49
C GLY A 70 -2.05 6.73 14.30
N MET A 71 -2.87 7.01 13.29
CA MET A 71 -2.96 6.25 12.05
C MET A 71 -1.72 6.49 11.18
N GLY A 72 -1.13 5.43 10.63
CA GLY A 72 0.00 5.55 9.69
C GLY A 72 1.08 4.48 9.87
N ALA A 73 1.09 3.75 10.99
CA ALA A 73 2.01 2.64 11.17
C ALA A 73 1.70 1.51 10.18
N MET A 74 2.75 0.85 9.67
CA MET A 74 2.58 -0.34 8.83
C MET A 74 1.76 -1.40 9.57
N ALA A 75 0.93 -2.14 8.82
CA ALA A 75 0.29 -3.34 9.34
C ALA A 75 1.34 -4.32 9.89
N GLU A 76 0.91 -5.16 10.84
CA GLU A 76 1.78 -6.22 11.36
C GLU A 76 2.21 -7.18 10.26
N VAL A 77 3.44 -7.66 10.33
CA VAL A 77 3.98 -8.62 9.35
C VAL A 77 3.09 -9.86 9.23
N SER A 78 2.55 -10.36 10.35
CA SER A 78 1.62 -11.48 10.36
C SER A 78 0.33 -11.20 9.57
N ALA A 79 -0.20 -9.98 9.67
CA ALA A 79 -1.38 -9.55 8.92
C ALA A 79 -1.05 -9.41 7.42
N ILE A 80 0.11 -8.85 7.07
CA ILE A 80 0.55 -8.74 5.67
C ILE A 80 0.71 -10.12 5.04
N VAL A 81 1.39 -11.05 5.72
CA VAL A 81 1.59 -12.43 5.26
C VAL A 81 0.24 -13.15 5.13
N HIS A 82 -0.68 -12.93 6.06
CA HIS A 82 -2.02 -13.49 5.99
C HIS A 82 -2.77 -13.02 4.73
N GLU A 83 -2.78 -11.71 4.46
CA GLU A 83 -3.43 -11.15 3.27
C GLU A 83 -2.82 -11.67 1.97
N VAL A 84 -1.49 -11.77 1.90
CA VAL A 84 -0.81 -12.34 0.73
C VAL A 84 -1.24 -13.80 0.51
N LYS A 85 -1.28 -14.61 1.58
CA LYS A 85 -1.73 -16.00 1.49
C LYS A 85 -3.17 -16.11 1.01
N GLN A 86 -4.08 -15.29 1.54
CA GLN A 86 -5.48 -15.26 1.12
C GLN A 86 -5.62 -14.95 -0.37
N VAL A 87 -4.90 -13.93 -0.85
CA VAL A 87 -4.92 -13.54 -2.27
C VAL A 87 -4.39 -14.66 -3.17
N LEU A 88 -3.28 -15.30 -2.78
CA LEU A 88 -2.73 -16.42 -3.54
C LEU A 88 -3.65 -17.64 -3.56
N GLN A 89 -4.33 -17.93 -2.45
CA GLN A 89 -5.31 -19.03 -2.38
C GLN A 89 -6.50 -18.79 -3.30
N LEU A 90 -7.03 -17.57 -3.35
CA LEU A 90 -8.16 -17.23 -4.23
C LEU A 90 -7.79 -17.41 -5.71
N LEU A 91 -6.58 -17.05 -6.10
CA LEU A 91 -6.10 -17.27 -7.47
C LEU A 91 -5.96 -18.75 -7.84
N ALA A 92 -5.67 -19.62 -6.88
CA ALA A 92 -5.54 -21.06 -7.12
C ALA A 92 -6.91 -21.77 -7.32
N LEU A 93 -8.02 -21.06 -7.08
CA LEU A 93 -9.39 -21.58 -7.25
C LEU A 93 -10.03 -21.17 -8.58
N ILE A 94 -9.33 -20.40 -9.41
CA ILE A 94 -9.76 -19.89 -10.72
C ILE A 94 -8.95 -20.61 -11.80
#